data_AF-G7W0E6-F1
#
_entry.id   AF-G7W0E6-F1
#
_cell.length_a   1.000
_cell.length_b   1.000
_cell.length_c   1.000
_cell.angle_alpha   90.00
_cell.angle_beta   90.00
_cell.angle_gamma   90.00
#
_symmetry.space_group_name_H-M   'P 1'
#
loop_
_entity.id
_entity.type
_entity.pdbx_description
1 polymer ?
#
loop_
_entity_poly.entity_id
_entity_poly.type
_entity_poly.pdbx_seq_one_letter_code
_entity_poly.pdbx_strand_id
1 'polypeptide(L)'
;MWVQRLRRLSPEVRRLLPEAWLQLGWARLHQHRPFEDYARGWGIRMEETSWECDARQKQAVRHISHAVELASRYTPWRSNCLVQAAAAMTLLGRRKLDGTLYLGTAKNDAGRLAAHAWVRSGPIYVTGEREMGAFTVVGTFGRRAVTDQNTKIAENMSKHTFLKPDRWKEDPELTLLLFLLREDATPRLDTVDAADLYGLDWARLLRLAEHHRVVPAVYLQLKRINHPAIPAELLRNLQAQYQRNTLRMLRLQAEAGRVTRLLMNHGIRVLMLKGPALAQQLYGDVSLRTSKDVDLLIAPDDMDQAEQWMQEAGYVSKSGEARVLGSWKWKDHHASFLHPHKRVEIELHWRLHPDAGGEPSFEDLWKHRQIGEVTATGVPCVYTLGSEHQFLYLSAHGARHGWFRLRWLVDIDRLAVRAVDWEALLPMMRRYGGLPAGGQAWALAAALLGTSIPEPLRQVAATRLAHRLALSALAFIQASVPAAYPVAEPATHQPGSRSYLLSLKEPSHRLLYLISRLLPSTGDPAVLPLPRQLHFLYIPLRPFLWLKRRFSKH
;
A
#
# COMPACT_ATOMS: atom_id res chain seq x y z
N MET A 1 -38.16 -35.03 -0.48
CA MET A 1 -37.40 -35.59 0.68
C MET A 1 -36.55 -34.56 1.45
N TRP A 2 -35.94 -33.56 0.82
CA TRP A 2 -35.05 -32.59 1.50
C TRP A 2 -35.74 -31.58 2.42
N VAL A 3 -36.86 -31.00 1.99
CA VAL A 3 -37.62 -29.97 2.73
C VAL A 3 -38.21 -30.52 4.03
N GLN A 4 -38.59 -31.81 4.06
CA GLN A 4 -39.13 -32.48 5.25
C GLN A 4 -38.05 -32.75 6.31
N ARG A 5 -36.79 -33.00 5.92
CA ARG A 5 -35.66 -33.14 6.86
C ARG A 5 -35.22 -31.80 7.45
N LEU A 6 -35.25 -30.72 6.66
CA LEU A 6 -34.96 -29.36 7.13
C LEU A 6 -35.96 -28.84 8.18
N ARG A 7 -37.23 -29.26 8.08
CA ARG A 7 -38.29 -28.90 9.05
C ARG A 7 -38.12 -29.55 10.43
N ARG A 8 -37.34 -30.64 10.55
CA ARG A 8 -37.04 -31.33 11.82
C ARG A 8 -35.84 -30.74 12.58
N LEU A 9 -35.08 -29.83 11.96
CA LEU A 9 -33.95 -29.15 12.60
C LEU A 9 -34.43 -27.98 13.47
N SER A 10 -33.71 -27.69 14.54
CA SER A 10 -33.96 -26.50 15.36
C SER A 10 -33.88 -25.22 14.50
N PRO A 11 -34.68 -24.19 14.81
CA PRO A 11 -34.66 -22.92 14.08
C PRO A 11 -33.26 -22.30 13.99
N GLU A 12 -32.46 -22.45 15.05
CA GLU A 12 -31.11 -21.93 15.16
C GLU A 12 -30.16 -22.62 14.18
N VAL A 13 -30.18 -23.96 14.11
CA VAL A 13 -29.36 -24.71 13.15
C VAL A 13 -29.76 -24.34 11.72
N ARG A 14 -31.05 -24.23 11.43
CA ARG A 14 -31.55 -23.87 10.09
C ARG A 14 -31.07 -22.49 9.63
N ARG A 15 -31.00 -21.52 10.55
CA ARG A 15 -30.45 -20.18 10.28
C ARG A 15 -28.94 -20.20 10.04
N LEU A 16 -28.21 -21.14 10.65
CA LEU A 16 -26.76 -21.26 10.48
C LEU A 16 -26.34 -21.95 9.17
N LEU A 17 -27.21 -22.75 8.55
CA LEU A 17 -26.85 -23.57 7.38
C LEU A 17 -26.30 -22.76 6.19
N PRO A 18 -26.91 -21.64 5.75
CA PRO A 18 -26.36 -20.87 4.64
C PRO A 18 -24.99 -20.29 4.98
N GLU A 19 -24.81 -19.80 6.20
CA GLU A 19 -23.54 -19.26 6.67
C GLU A 19 -22.46 -20.35 6.73
N ALA A 20 -22.78 -21.51 7.29
CA ALA A 20 -21.88 -22.66 7.36
C ALA A 20 -21.48 -23.15 5.97
N TRP A 21 -22.43 -23.25 5.03
CA TRP A 21 -22.15 -23.62 3.64
C TRP A 21 -21.21 -22.62 2.95
N LEU A 22 -21.43 -21.31 3.14
CA LEU A 22 -20.56 -20.27 2.62
C LEU A 22 -19.15 -20.33 3.24
N GLN A 23 -19.05 -20.56 4.56
CA GLN A 23 -17.76 -20.68 5.23
C GLN A 23 -16.98 -21.93 4.79
N LEU A 24 -17.66 -23.05 4.52
CA LEU A 24 -17.03 -24.24 3.94
C LEU A 24 -16.46 -23.96 2.55
N GLY A 25 -17.19 -23.21 1.71
CA GLY A 25 -16.73 -22.83 0.38
C GLY A 25 -15.55 -21.86 0.43
N TRP A 26 -15.61 -20.88 1.34
CA TRP A 26 -14.51 -19.96 1.59
C TRP A 26 -13.27 -20.71 2.08
N ALA A 27 -13.41 -21.60 3.08
CA ALA A 27 -12.33 -22.42 3.60
C ALA A 27 -11.71 -23.29 2.51
N ARG A 28 -12.52 -23.87 1.61
CA ARG A 28 -12.03 -24.66 0.48
C ARG A 28 -11.21 -23.82 -0.50
N LEU A 29 -11.66 -22.61 -0.83
CA LEU A 29 -10.95 -21.72 -1.75
C LEU A 29 -9.57 -21.29 -1.20
N HIS A 30 -9.46 -21.14 0.13
CA HIS A 30 -8.20 -20.73 0.77
C HIS A 30 -7.19 -21.86 0.96
N GLN A 31 -7.57 -23.13 0.82
CA GLN A 31 -6.60 -24.24 0.81
C GLN A 31 -5.60 -24.19 -0.37
N HIS A 32 -5.84 -23.32 -1.36
CA HIS A 32 -4.89 -23.05 -2.44
C HIS A 32 -3.78 -22.05 -2.04
N ARG A 33 -3.79 -21.51 -0.81
CA ARG A 33 -2.77 -20.62 -0.25
C ARG A 33 -1.95 -21.34 0.83
N PRO A 34 -0.73 -20.89 1.14
CA PRO A 34 0.03 -21.40 2.27
C PRO A 34 -0.78 -21.36 3.57
N PHE A 35 -0.70 -22.42 4.37
CA PHE A 35 -1.48 -22.58 5.62
C PHE A 35 -1.32 -21.37 6.57
N GLU A 36 -0.11 -20.82 6.65
CA GLU A 36 0.22 -19.68 7.51
C GLU A 36 -0.58 -18.42 7.18
N ASP A 37 -0.96 -18.21 5.93
CA ASP A 37 -1.64 -16.98 5.50
C ASP A 37 -3.06 -16.87 6.06
N TYR A 38 -3.77 -17.99 6.18
CA TYR A 38 -5.13 -18.01 6.67
C TYR A 38 -5.25 -18.49 8.13
N ALA A 39 -4.26 -19.24 8.64
CA ALA A 39 -4.22 -19.67 10.05
C ALA A 39 -3.99 -18.50 11.04
N ARG A 40 -3.37 -17.39 10.60
CA ARG A 40 -3.18 -16.16 11.42
C ARG A 40 -4.48 -15.59 12.02
N GLY A 41 -5.63 -15.89 11.41
CA GLY A 41 -6.95 -15.44 11.90
C GLY A 41 -7.59 -16.36 12.96
N TRP A 42 -6.99 -17.53 13.24
CA TRP A 42 -7.63 -18.59 14.02
C TRP A 42 -7.12 -18.72 15.45
N GLY A 43 -6.20 -17.87 15.88
CA GLY A 43 -5.75 -17.84 17.26
C GLY A 43 -4.24 -17.77 17.40
N ILE A 44 -3.78 -17.82 18.65
CA ILE A 44 -2.37 -17.84 19.02
C ILE A 44 -1.88 -19.29 18.91
N ARG A 45 -0.72 -19.48 18.28
CA ARG A 45 -0.10 -20.80 18.07
C ARG A 45 0.41 -21.35 19.40
N MET A 46 0.26 -22.66 19.58
CA MET A 46 0.59 -23.43 20.80
C MET A 46 -0.21 -23.01 22.05
N GLU A 47 -1.41 -22.45 21.86
CA GLU A 47 -2.30 -22.06 22.97
C GLU A 47 -3.63 -22.80 22.90
N GLU A 48 -4.20 -23.13 24.06
CA GLU A 48 -5.55 -23.68 24.20
C GLU A 48 -6.48 -22.72 24.93
N THR A 49 -7.75 -22.71 24.53
CA THR A 49 -8.81 -21.96 25.22
C THR A 49 -9.37 -22.75 26.40
N SER A 50 -10.10 -22.07 27.30
CA SER A 50 -10.68 -22.68 28.50
C SER A 50 -11.56 -23.90 28.17
N TRP A 51 -11.64 -24.83 29.13
CA TRP A 51 -12.59 -25.94 29.12
C TRP A 51 -13.94 -25.56 29.72
N GLU A 52 -14.01 -24.40 30.39
CA GLU A 52 -15.23 -23.86 30.97
C GLU A 52 -16.10 -23.21 29.88
N CYS A 53 -17.42 -23.40 29.98
CA CYS A 53 -18.38 -22.91 29.02
C CYS A 53 -19.77 -22.87 29.68
N ASP A 54 -20.48 -21.76 29.59
CA ASP A 54 -21.82 -21.61 30.17
C ASP A 54 -22.86 -22.43 29.37
N ALA A 55 -24.06 -22.62 29.93
CA ALA A 55 -25.10 -23.44 29.30
C ALA A 55 -25.56 -22.90 27.93
N ARG A 56 -25.57 -21.57 27.75
CA ARG A 56 -26.00 -20.89 26.52
C ARG A 56 -24.93 -21.01 25.43
N GLN A 57 -23.67 -20.84 25.80
CA GLN A 57 -22.50 -21.05 24.95
C GLN A 57 -22.43 -22.52 24.51
N LYS A 58 -22.62 -23.49 25.42
CA LYS A 58 -22.68 -24.92 25.07
C LYS A 58 -23.73 -25.21 24.00
N GLN A 59 -24.92 -24.62 24.14
CA GLN A 59 -26.00 -24.79 23.16
C GLN A 59 -25.64 -24.15 21.80
N ALA A 60 -25.07 -22.94 21.80
CA ALA A 60 -24.62 -22.28 20.58
C ALA A 60 -23.51 -23.08 19.85
N VAL A 61 -22.55 -23.62 20.59
CA VAL A 61 -21.48 -24.47 20.04
C VAL A 61 -22.06 -25.74 19.40
N ARG A 62 -23.03 -26.40 20.04
CA ARG A 62 -23.73 -27.58 19.47
C ARG A 62 -24.47 -27.23 18.19
N HIS A 63 -25.12 -26.07 18.13
CA HIS A 63 -25.79 -25.61 16.90
C HIS A 63 -24.79 -25.37 15.76
N ILE A 64 -23.62 -24.79 16.05
CA ILE A 64 -22.56 -24.58 15.06
C ILE A 64 -22.01 -25.93 14.57
N SER A 65 -21.68 -26.84 15.48
CA SER A 65 -21.19 -28.18 15.16
C SER A 65 -22.16 -28.90 14.21
N HIS A 66 -23.44 -28.96 14.58
CA HIS A 66 -24.47 -29.61 13.78
C HIS A 66 -24.67 -28.92 12.42
N ALA A 67 -24.62 -27.58 12.36
CA ALA A 67 -24.74 -26.85 11.10
C ALA A 67 -23.56 -27.11 10.15
N VAL A 68 -22.32 -27.16 10.66
CA VAL A 68 -21.12 -27.46 9.86
C VAL A 68 -21.15 -28.90 9.37
N GLU A 69 -21.45 -29.86 10.24
CA GLU A 69 -21.55 -31.27 9.86
C GLU A 69 -22.62 -31.46 8.78
N LEU A 70 -23.82 -30.90 8.97
CA LEU A 70 -24.90 -31.04 8.01
C LEU A 70 -24.58 -30.36 6.68
N ALA A 71 -24.06 -29.12 6.70
CA ALA A 71 -23.70 -28.40 5.48
C ALA A 71 -22.59 -29.11 4.70
N SER A 72 -21.62 -29.71 5.37
CA SER A 72 -20.48 -30.41 4.74
C SER A 72 -20.89 -31.59 3.85
N ARG A 73 -22.05 -32.22 4.14
CA ARG A 73 -22.59 -33.34 3.36
C ARG A 73 -23.20 -32.91 2.03
N TYR A 74 -23.39 -31.60 1.83
CA TYR A 74 -24.17 -31.03 0.73
C TYR A 74 -23.44 -29.92 -0.01
N THR A 75 -22.11 -29.86 0.12
CA THR A 75 -21.26 -29.00 -0.70
C THR A 75 -20.89 -29.70 -2.02
N PRO A 76 -20.83 -28.99 -3.16
CA PRO A 76 -20.36 -29.57 -4.42
C PRO A 76 -18.83 -29.82 -4.45
N TRP A 77 -18.11 -29.47 -3.39
CA TRP A 77 -16.69 -29.74 -3.19
C TRP A 77 -16.47 -30.68 -1.98
N ARG A 78 -15.25 -31.22 -1.85
CA ARG A 78 -14.86 -32.02 -0.69
C ARG A 78 -14.62 -31.14 0.54
N SER A 79 -15.38 -31.37 1.60
CA SER A 79 -15.27 -30.69 2.88
C SER A 79 -14.48 -31.56 3.87
N ASN A 80 -13.17 -31.73 3.65
CA ASN A 80 -12.30 -32.52 4.52
C ASN A 80 -12.17 -31.89 5.93
N CYS A 81 -11.59 -32.63 6.88
CA CYS A 81 -11.45 -32.22 8.29
C CYS A 81 -10.90 -30.80 8.46
N LEU A 82 -9.85 -30.42 7.73
CA LEU A 82 -9.30 -29.06 7.77
C LEU A 82 -10.28 -27.99 7.26
N VAL A 83 -11.09 -28.28 6.23
CA VAL A 83 -12.09 -27.34 5.69
C VAL A 83 -13.20 -27.12 6.72
N GLN A 84 -13.66 -28.20 7.36
CA GLN A 84 -14.69 -28.13 8.39
C GLN A 84 -14.17 -27.40 9.64
N ALA A 85 -12.95 -27.69 10.07
CA ALA A 85 -12.29 -27.04 11.19
C ALA A 85 -12.12 -25.53 10.96
N ALA A 86 -11.67 -25.14 9.77
CA ALA A 86 -11.56 -23.74 9.35
C ALA A 86 -12.91 -22.99 9.39
N ALA A 87 -13.96 -23.62 8.86
CA ALA A 87 -15.32 -23.06 8.88
C ALA A 87 -15.85 -22.93 10.32
N ALA A 88 -15.64 -23.94 11.16
CA ALA A 88 -16.03 -23.94 12.57
C ALA A 88 -15.34 -22.82 13.37
N MET A 89 -14.02 -22.67 13.24
CA MET A 89 -13.27 -21.58 13.89
C MET A 89 -13.79 -20.20 13.52
N THR A 90 -14.18 -20.02 12.26
CA THR A 90 -14.73 -18.75 11.77
C THR A 90 -16.13 -18.48 12.36
N LEU A 91 -16.99 -19.51 12.42
CA LEU A 91 -18.34 -19.39 12.98
C LEU A 91 -18.35 -19.14 14.48
N LEU A 92 -17.44 -19.79 15.23
CA LEU A 92 -17.20 -19.55 16.66
C LEU A 92 -16.72 -18.11 16.89
N GLY A 93 -15.72 -17.67 16.13
CA GLY A 93 -15.15 -16.33 16.25
C GLY A 93 -16.14 -15.20 15.98
N ARG A 94 -17.06 -15.38 15.01
CA ARG A 94 -18.14 -14.41 14.72
C ARG A 94 -19.16 -14.27 15.85
N ARG A 95 -19.27 -15.30 16.69
CA ARG A 95 -20.23 -15.36 17.81
C ARG A 95 -19.58 -15.08 19.15
N LYS A 96 -18.32 -14.59 19.14
CA LYS A 96 -17.52 -14.33 20.33
C LYS A 96 -17.44 -15.55 21.26
N LEU A 97 -17.31 -16.74 20.67
CA LEU A 97 -17.08 -17.99 21.38
C LEU A 97 -15.61 -18.36 21.30
N ASP A 98 -15.12 -18.98 22.38
CA ASP A 98 -13.80 -19.59 22.41
C ASP A 98 -13.70 -20.68 21.32
N GLY A 99 -12.50 -20.88 20.78
CA GLY A 99 -12.23 -21.95 19.85
C GLY A 99 -10.77 -22.35 19.90
N THR A 100 -10.52 -23.65 19.99
CA THR A 100 -9.19 -24.25 19.86
C THR A 100 -9.17 -25.15 18.64
N LEU A 101 -8.29 -24.87 17.69
CA LEU A 101 -8.01 -25.73 16.54
C LEU A 101 -6.80 -26.61 16.86
N TYR A 102 -6.91 -27.89 16.59
CA TYR A 102 -5.82 -28.86 16.70
C TYR A 102 -5.49 -29.41 15.33
N LEU A 103 -4.19 -29.58 15.08
CA LEU A 103 -3.64 -30.29 13.93
C LEU A 103 -2.90 -31.51 14.45
N GLY A 104 -3.27 -32.68 13.96
CA GLY A 104 -2.63 -33.94 14.33
C GLY A 104 -2.06 -34.67 13.14
N THR A 105 -1.03 -35.48 13.38
CA THR A 105 -0.48 -36.41 12.40
C THR A 105 -0.42 -37.82 12.95
N ALA A 106 -0.60 -38.82 12.10
CA ALA A 106 -0.50 -40.23 12.42
C ALA A 106 0.23 -40.97 11.28
N LYS A 107 0.68 -42.20 11.52
CA LYS A 107 1.02 -43.13 10.44
C LYS A 107 -0.21 -44.00 10.19
N ASN A 108 -0.66 -44.08 8.93
CA ASN A 108 -1.73 -45.01 8.56
C ASN A 108 -1.21 -46.46 8.52
N ASP A 109 -2.12 -47.42 8.35
CA ASP A 109 -1.79 -48.86 8.31
C ASP A 109 -0.79 -49.25 7.22
N ALA A 110 -0.57 -48.38 6.22
CA ALA A 110 0.42 -48.52 5.15
C ALA A 110 1.75 -47.79 5.44
N GLY A 111 1.97 -47.31 6.68
CA GLY A 111 3.18 -46.62 7.11
C GLY A 111 3.35 -45.18 6.59
N ARG A 112 2.35 -44.62 5.90
CA ARG A 112 2.39 -43.26 5.34
C ARG A 112 1.83 -42.23 6.33
N LEU A 113 2.36 -41.01 6.28
CA LEU A 113 1.91 -39.90 7.11
C LEU A 113 0.48 -39.48 6.72
N ALA A 114 -0.43 -39.49 7.70
CA ALA A 114 -1.79 -38.98 7.62
C ALA A 114 -1.91 -37.74 8.50
N ALA A 115 -2.74 -36.77 8.09
CA ALA A 115 -2.98 -35.53 8.82
C ALA A 115 -4.46 -35.33 9.08
N HIS A 116 -4.79 -34.85 10.28
CA HIS A 116 -6.15 -34.57 10.73
C HIS A 116 -6.25 -33.21 11.41
N ALA A 117 -7.46 -32.66 11.44
CA ALA A 117 -7.72 -31.39 12.09
C ALA A 117 -9.09 -31.43 12.79
N TRP A 118 -9.15 -30.95 14.03
CA TRP A 118 -10.38 -30.89 14.82
C TRP A 118 -10.45 -29.59 15.62
N VAL A 119 -11.67 -29.20 16.00
CA VAL A 119 -11.93 -27.96 16.73
C VAL A 119 -12.66 -28.26 18.01
N ARG A 120 -12.28 -27.58 19.10
CA ARG A 120 -12.94 -27.62 20.41
C ARG A 120 -13.39 -26.22 20.83
N SER A 121 -14.50 -26.13 21.55
CA SER A 121 -14.92 -24.92 22.27
C SER A 121 -15.48 -25.35 23.63
N GLY A 122 -14.84 -24.94 24.73
CA GLY A 122 -15.17 -25.45 26.06
C GLY A 122 -15.01 -26.99 26.10
N PRO A 123 -15.98 -27.74 26.65
CA PRO A 123 -15.90 -29.20 26.70
C PRO A 123 -16.44 -29.89 25.43
N ILE A 124 -16.75 -29.14 24.37
CA ILE A 124 -17.42 -29.70 23.17
C ILE A 124 -16.47 -29.67 21.98
N TYR A 125 -16.31 -30.82 21.32
CA TYR A 125 -15.67 -30.90 20.01
C TYR A 125 -16.66 -30.52 18.92
N VAL A 126 -16.30 -29.49 18.16
CA VAL A 126 -17.17 -28.86 17.15
C VAL A 126 -17.08 -29.60 15.82
N THR A 127 -15.89 -30.09 15.46
CA THR A 127 -15.64 -30.88 14.24
C THR A 127 -14.50 -31.86 14.47
N GLY A 128 -14.46 -32.96 13.70
CA GLY A 128 -13.32 -33.88 13.65
C GLY A 128 -13.17 -34.83 14.84
N GLU A 129 -14.20 -34.99 15.68
CA GLU A 129 -14.10 -35.72 16.95
C GLU A 129 -13.76 -37.22 16.80
N ARG A 130 -14.46 -37.90 15.89
CA ARG A 130 -14.45 -39.37 15.76
C ARG A 130 -13.09 -39.98 15.44
N GLU A 131 -12.20 -39.20 14.84
CA GLU A 131 -10.91 -39.68 14.34
C GLU A 131 -9.72 -39.14 15.14
N MET A 132 -9.93 -38.23 16.11
CA MET A 132 -8.81 -37.53 16.76
C MET A 132 -7.91 -38.46 17.60
N GLY A 133 -8.47 -39.51 18.21
CA GLY A 133 -7.75 -40.38 19.15
C GLY A 133 -6.60 -41.17 18.53
N ALA A 134 -6.56 -41.27 17.20
CA ALA A 134 -5.51 -41.95 16.45
C ALA A 134 -4.35 -41.02 16.02
N PHE A 135 -4.43 -39.71 16.30
CA PHE A 135 -3.46 -38.71 15.81
C PHE A 135 -2.71 -38.03 16.95
N THR A 136 -1.40 -37.85 16.79
CA THR A 136 -0.58 -37.06 17.71
C THR A 136 -0.68 -35.59 17.34
N VAL A 137 -1.00 -34.73 18.31
CA VAL A 137 -1.09 -33.27 18.11
C VAL A 137 0.29 -32.69 17.79
N VAL A 138 0.40 -32.00 16.66
CA VAL A 138 1.63 -31.33 16.21
C VAL A 138 1.51 -29.80 16.24
N GLY A 139 0.30 -29.27 16.39
CA GLY A 139 0.06 -27.85 16.52
C GLY A 139 -1.33 -27.53 17.03
N THR A 140 -1.41 -26.50 17.85
CA THR A 140 -2.66 -26.03 18.47
C THR A 140 -2.81 -24.53 18.28
N PHE A 141 -4.04 -24.04 18.08
CA PHE A 141 -4.32 -22.62 17.88
C PHE A 141 -5.53 -22.20 18.70
N GLY A 142 -5.30 -21.37 19.72
CA GLY A 142 -6.31 -20.93 20.68
C GLY A 142 -6.83 -19.53 20.37
N ARG A 143 -8.14 -19.38 20.24
CA ARG A 143 -8.84 -18.10 20.05
C ARG A 143 -9.81 -17.85 21.18
N ARG A 144 -9.45 -16.95 22.09
CA ARG A 144 -10.31 -16.53 23.20
C ARG A 144 -11.42 -15.57 22.72
N ALA A 145 -12.59 -15.68 23.34
CA ALA A 145 -13.71 -14.77 23.23
C ALA A 145 -13.27 -13.39 23.73
N VAL A 146 -13.55 -12.36 22.94
CA VAL A 146 -13.27 -10.98 23.35
C VAL A 146 -14.35 -10.56 24.36
N THR A 147 -14.01 -10.55 25.65
CA THR A 147 -14.82 -9.96 26.74
C THR A 147 -14.54 -8.46 26.89
N ASP A 148 -15.49 -7.70 27.41
CA ASP A 148 -15.44 -6.23 27.50
C ASP A 148 -14.23 -5.67 28.31
N GLN A 149 -13.60 -6.50 29.15
CA GLN A 149 -12.33 -6.16 29.82
C GLN A 149 -11.13 -6.14 28.85
N ASN A 150 -11.13 -6.97 27.81
CA ASN A 150 -10.15 -6.89 26.72
C ASN A 150 -10.46 -5.75 25.74
N THR A 151 -11.66 -5.18 25.78
CA THR A 151 -11.94 -3.91 25.10
C THR A 151 -11.17 -2.79 25.79
N LYS A 152 -11.06 -2.76 27.12
CA LYS A 152 -10.19 -1.79 27.82
C LYS A 152 -8.70 -2.01 27.59
N ILE A 153 -8.22 -3.23 27.40
CA ILE A 153 -6.81 -3.48 27.03
C ILE A 153 -6.58 -3.17 25.55
N ALA A 154 -7.51 -3.48 24.66
CA ALA A 154 -7.43 -3.13 23.24
C ALA A 154 -7.69 -1.62 22.97
N GLU A 155 -8.44 -0.94 23.83
CA GLU A 155 -8.68 0.51 23.86
C GLU A 155 -7.55 1.24 24.60
N ASN A 156 -6.96 0.67 25.64
CA ASN A 156 -5.72 1.22 26.23
C ASN A 156 -4.50 0.95 25.33
N MET A 157 -4.50 -0.13 24.54
CA MET A 157 -3.57 -0.31 23.42
C MET A 157 -3.91 0.61 22.24
N SER A 158 -5.18 0.99 22.03
CA SER A 158 -5.55 1.98 21.00
C SER A 158 -5.25 3.43 21.42
N LYS A 159 -5.18 3.70 22.73
CA LYS A 159 -4.69 4.97 23.29
C LYS A 159 -3.19 5.19 23.05
N HIS A 160 -2.45 4.15 22.67
CA HIS A 160 -1.06 4.23 22.23
C HIS A 160 -0.85 3.72 20.79
N THR A 161 -1.73 4.10 19.85
CA THR A 161 -1.58 3.72 18.42
C THR A 161 -0.70 4.70 17.64
N PHE A 162 0.50 4.97 18.14
CA PHE A 162 1.58 5.47 17.28
C PHE A 162 2.56 4.32 17.11
N LEU A 163 3.10 4.13 15.90
CA LEU A 163 4.20 3.19 15.68
C LEU A 163 5.28 3.49 16.71
N LYS A 164 5.60 2.53 17.58
CA LYS A 164 6.62 2.75 18.61
C LYS A 164 8.01 2.78 17.95
N PRO A 165 8.82 3.85 18.17
CA PRO A 165 10.26 4.01 17.87
C PRO A 165 11.18 2.82 18.17
N ASP A 166 10.68 1.92 19.00
CA ASP A 166 11.34 0.76 19.61
C ASP A 166 12.41 0.09 18.75
N ARG A 167 12.01 -0.33 17.55
CA ARG A 167 12.79 -1.20 16.65
C ARG A 167 13.78 -0.48 15.72
N TRP A 168 13.80 0.85 15.72
CA TRP A 168 14.47 1.64 14.66
C TRP A 168 15.76 2.24 15.16
N LYS A 169 15.87 2.37 16.48
CA LYS A 169 17.09 2.72 17.21
C LYS A 169 18.24 1.74 17.00
N GLU A 170 17.98 0.58 16.40
CA GLU A 170 19.01 -0.42 16.08
C GLU A 170 19.82 -0.08 14.81
N ASP A 171 19.36 0.86 13.97
CA ASP A 171 20.10 1.39 12.82
C ASP A 171 20.46 2.87 13.08
N PRO A 172 21.67 3.17 13.59
CA PRO A 172 22.05 4.53 13.97
C PRO A 172 22.18 5.46 12.76
N GLU A 173 22.63 4.98 11.59
CA GLU A 173 22.73 5.80 10.39
C GLU A 173 21.36 6.17 9.82
N LEU A 174 20.41 5.23 9.80
CA LEU A 174 19.04 5.52 9.39
C LEU A 174 18.35 6.45 10.41
N THR A 175 18.61 6.27 11.71
CA THR A 175 18.08 7.15 12.75
C THR A 175 18.59 8.58 12.59
N LEU A 176 19.89 8.75 12.37
CA LEU A 176 20.46 10.07 12.06
C LEU A 176 19.88 10.63 10.77
N LEU A 177 19.75 9.82 9.71
CA LEU A 177 19.15 10.26 8.45
C LEU A 177 17.73 10.80 8.68
N LEU A 178 16.88 10.05 9.39
CA LEU A 178 15.51 10.48 9.71
C LEU A 178 15.49 11.78 10.50
N PHE A 179 16.36 11.92 11.49
CA PHE A 179 16.52 13.16 12.26
C PHE A 179 16.86 14.35 11.36
N LEU A 180 17.84 14.20 10.46
CA LEU A 180 18.25 15.27 9.53
C LEU A 180 17.15 15.66 8.53
N LEU A 181 16.15 14.81 8.31
CA LEU A 181 15.04 15.09 7.38
C LEU A 181 13.84 15.80 8.01
N ARG A 182 13.78 15.91 9.33
CA ARG A 182 12.65 16.56 10.02
C ARG A 182 12.59 18.05 9.71
N GLU A 183 11.39 18.62 9.65
CA GLU A 183 11.25 20.08 9.48
C GLU A 183 11.88 20.86 10.63
N ASP A 184 11.64 20.36 11.84
CA ASP A 184 12.10 20.94 13.09
C ASP A 184 13.53 20.52 13.46
N ALA A 185 14.27 19.88 12.53
CA ALA A 185 15.67 19.49 12.76
C ALA A 185 16.55 20.72 13.00
N THR A 186 16.38 21.78 12.20
CA THR A 186 17.23 22.98 12.24
C THR A 186 17.36 23.61 13.63
N PRO A 187 16.27 23.93 14.36
CA PRO A 187 16.37 24.46 15.72
C PRO A 187 16.83 23.42 16.77
N ARG A 188 16.92 22.14 16.41
CA ARG A 188 17.35 21.04 17.30
C ARG A 188 18.76 20.55 17.00
N LEU A 189 19.47 21.14 16.03
CA LEU A 189 20.82 20.67 15.68
C LEU A 189 21.80 20.78 16.84
N ASP A 190 21.62 21.77 17.72
CA ASP A 190 22.43 21.96 18.94
C ASP A 190 22.22 20.84 19.97
N THR A 191 21.19 20.00 19.78
CA THR A 191 20.87 18.85 20.65
C THR A 191 21.49 17.54 20.18
N VAL A 192 22.17 17.53 19.02
CA VAL A 192 22.91 16.35 18.55
C VAL A 192 24.15 16.20 19.44
N ASP A 193 24.16 15.16 20.28
CA ASP A 193 25.31 14.88 21.12
C ASP A 193 26.50 14.52 20.22
N ALA A 194 27.65 15.13 20.48
CA ALA A 194 28.89 14.79 19.77
C ALA A 194 29.19 13.29 19.88
N ALA A 195 28.82 12.65 21.00
CA ALA A 195 28.95 11.22 21.22
C ALA A 195 28.18 10.38 20.18
N ASP A 196 26.99 10.82 19.76
CA ASP A 196 26.15 10.09 18.79
C ASP A 196 26.75 10.10 17.36
N LEU A 197 27.68 11.02 17.09
CA LEU A 197 28.38 11.11 15.81
C LEU A 197 29.59 10.19 15.73
N TYR A 198 30.14 9.77 16.88
CA TYR A 198 31.27 8.85 16.93
C TYR A 198 30.77 7.39 16.79
N GLY A 199 31.37 6.64 15.88
CA GLY A 199 31.01 5.23 15.63
C GLY A 199 30.02 4.99 14.47
N LEU A 200 29.57 6.04 13.79
CA LEU A 200 28.72 5.94 12.59
C LEU A 200 29.51 5.46 11.36
N ASP A 201 28.89 4.58 10.57
CA ASP A 201 29.31 4.28 9.20
C ASP A 201 28.84 5.39 8.25
N TRP A 202 29.68 6.40 8.07
CA TRP A 202 29.44 7.51 7.16
C TRP A 202 29.24 7.08 5.70
N ALA A 203 29.84 5.96 5.27
CA ALA A 203 29.63 5.43 3.93
C ALA A 203 28.22 4.83 3.79
N ARG A 204 27.70 4.17 4.83
CA ARG A 204 26.30 3.73 4.89
C ARG A 204 25.34 4.91 4.89
N LEU A 205 25.59 5.96 5.67
CA LEU A 205 24.75 7.17 5.65
C LEU A 205 24.66 7.76 4.24
N LEU A 206 25.78 7.84 3.51
CA LEU A 206 25.81 8.29 2.12
C LEU A 206 24.92 7.40 1.23
N ARG A 207 25.08 6.07 1.31
CA ARG A 207 24.25 5.11 0.54
C ARG A 207 22.76 5.26 0.86
N LEU A 208 22.39 5.46 2.12
CA LEU A 208 21.00 5.69 2.53
C LEU A 208 20.46 7.01 1.94
N ALA A 209 21.22 8.10 2.04
CA ALA A 209 20.83 9.39 1.50
C ALA A 209 20.62 9.35 -0.03
N GLU A 210 21.50 8.65 -0.75
CA GLU A 210 21.41 8.42 -2.20
C GLU A 210 20.19 7.55 -2.56
N HIS A 211 20.02 6.41 -1.87
CA HIS A 211 18.94 5.47 -2.08
C HIS A 211 17.56 6.14 -1.92
N HIS A 212 17.40 6.84 -0.80
CA HIS A 212 16.16 7.55 -0.47
C HIS A 212 16.02 8.88 -1.21
N ARG A 213 17.04 9.32 -1.95
CA ARG A 213 17.09 10.53 -2.80
C ARG A 213 16.89 11.84 -2.03
N VAL A 214 17.52 11.94 -0.87
CA VAL A 214 17.41 13.07 0.07
C VAL A 214 18.74 13.79 0.30
N VAL A 215 19.74 13.51 -0.54
CA VAL A 215 21.09 14.11 -0.48
C VAL A 215 21.09 15.64 -0.27
N PRO A 216 20.28 16.45 -0.98
CA PRO A 216 20.28 17.90 -0.77
C PRO A 216 19.98 18.32 0.67
N ALA A 217 18.95 17.73 1.28
CA ALA A 217 18.55 18.05 2.65
C ALA A 217 19.64 17.62 3.65
N VAL A 218 20.18 16.41 3.48
CA VAL A 218 21.24 15.85 4.33
C VAL A 218 22.51 16.71 4.28
N TYR A 219 22.95 17.09 3.07
CA TYR A 219 24.12 17.95 2.88
C TYR A 219 24.00 19.26 3.65
N LEU A 220 22.87 19.97 3.51
CA LEU A 220 22.70 21.26 4.15
C LEU A 220 22.68 21.16 5.69
N GLN A 221 22.07 20.12 6.23
CA GLN A 221 22.04 19.92 7.68
C GLN A 221 23.42 19.52 8.22
N LEU A 222 24.12 18.57 7.59
CA LEU A 222 25.49 18.21 8.01
C LEU A 222 26.47 19.38 7.87
N LYS A 223 26.34 20.18 6.82
CA LYS A 223 27.14 21.41 6.64
C LYS A 223 26.87 22.42 7.76
N ARG A 224 25.62 22.52 8.23
CA ARG A 224 25.25 23.42 9.32
C ARG A 224 25.74 22.92 10.68
N ILE A 225 25.65 21.62 10.95
CA ILE A 225 26.21 20.98 12.15
C ILE A 225 27.72 21.26 12.24
N ASN A 226 28.44 21.17 11.12
CA ASN A 226 29.84 21.56 11.00
C ASN A 226 30.76 20.97 12.10
N HIS A 227 30.64 19.67 12.36
CA HIS A 227 31.35 18.99 13.46
C HIS A 227 32.58 18.20 12.97
N PRO A 228 33.71 18.17 13.70
CA PRO A 228 34.93 17.46 13.29
C PRO A 228 34.78 15.94 13.06
N ALA A 229 33.80 15.31 13.73
CA ALA A 229 33.50 13.88 13.53
C ALA A 229 32.92 13.56 12.15
N ILE A 230 32.43 14.56 11.42
CA ILE A 230 31.88 14.40 10.07
C ILE A 230 33.06 14.40 9.06
N PRO A 231 33.28 13.31 8.31
CA PRO A 231 34.42 13.24 7.39
C PRO A 231 34.32 14.30 6.28
N ALA A 232 35.42 15.03 6.05
CA ALA A 232 35.48 16.04 5.00
C ALA A 232 35.20 15.46 3.59
N GLU A 233 35.58 14.21 3.35
CA GLU A 233 35.29 13.51 2.09
C GLU A 233 33.80 13.27 1.86
N LEU A 234 33.05 12.89 2.92
CA LEU A 234 31.60 12.75 2.86
C LEU A 234 30.95 14.07 2.46
N LEU A 235 31.32 15.17 3.14
CA LEU A 235 30.78 16.50 2.85
C LEU A 235 31.08 16.94 1.41
N ARG A 236 32.30 16.69 0.91
CA ARG A 236 32.66 16.97 -0.50
C ARG A 236 31.80 16.17 -1.48
N ASN A 237 31.55 14.89 -1.21
CA ASN A 237 30.73 14.04 -2.08
C ASN A 237 29.26 14.52 -2.09
N LEU A 238 28.69 14.76 -0.91
CA LEU A 238 27.34 15.31 -0.76
C LEU A 238 27.20 16.69 -1.44
N GLN A 239 28.20 17.56 -1.31
CA GLN A 239 28.24 18.86 -1.97
C GLN A 239 28.23 18.72 -3.50
N ALA A 240 29.08 17.86 -4.06
CA ALA A 240 29.13 17.63 -5.50
C ALA A 240 27.81 17.05 -6.04
N GLN A 241 27.13 16.19 -5.27
CA GLN A 241 25.79 15.70 -5.61
C GLN A 241 24.72 16.78 -5.51
N TYR A 242 24.76 17.62 -4.47
CA TYR A 242 23.87 18.76 -4.31
C TYR A 242 23.99 19.76 -5.47
N GLN A 243 25.21 20.10 -5.88
CA GLN A 243 25.46 20.98 -7.04
C GLN A 243 24.92 20.37 -8.34
N ARG A 244 25.16 19.07 -8.59
CA ARG A 244 24.60 18.36 -9.74
C ARG A 244 23.06 18.34 -9.72
N ASN A 245 22.44 18.15 -8.55
CA ASN A 245 20.99 18.22 -8.41
C ASN A 245 20.46 19.62 -8.72
N THR A 246 21.13 20.66 -8.21
CA THR A 246 20.75 22.07 -8.43
C THR A 246 20.68 22.38 -9.93
N LEU A 247 21.75 22.08 -10.69
CA LEU A 247 21.77 22.28 -12.13
C LEU A 247 20.69 21.48 -12.86
N ARG A 248 20.45 20.23 -12.45
CA ARG A 248 19.38 19.40 -13.01
C ARG A 248 18.00 20.01 -12.76
N MET A 249 17.72 20.44 -11.53
CA MET A 249 16.42 20.98 -11.14
C MET A 249 16.13 22.31 -11.85
N LEU A 250 17.14 23.17 -12.00
CA LEU A 250 17.02 24.41 -12.80
C LEU A 250 16.74 24.10 -14.27
N ARG A 251 17.40 23.10 -14.86
CA ARG A 251 17.12 22.65 -16.23
C ARG A 251 15.70 22.12 -16.39
N LEU A 252 15.23 21.30 -15.44
CA LEU A 252 13.86 20.78 -15.44
C LEU A 252 12.85 21.91 -15.29
N GLN A 253 13.13 22.91 -14.46
CA GLN A 253 12.25 24.07 -14.25
C GLN A 253 12.12 24.91 -15.52
N ALA A 254 13.24 25.19 -16.18
CA ALA A 254 13.25 25.93 -17.44
C ALA A 254 12.46 25.19 -18.55
N GLU A 255 12.68 23.88 -18.69
CA GLU A 255 11.95 23.10 -19.69
C GLU A 255 10.47 22.92 -19.34
N ALA A 256 10.12 22.74 -18.06
CA ALA A 256 8.73 22.72 -17.62
C ALA A 256 8.02 24.02 -18.01
N GLY A 257 8.61 25.17 -17.70
CA GLY A 257 8.04 26.48 -18.04
C GLY A 257 7.91 26.72 -19.55
N ARG A 258 8.82 26.17 -20.36
CA ARG A 258 8.75 26.23 -21.83
C ARG A 258 7.62 25.37 -22.39
N VAL A 259 7.52 24.11 -21.95
CA VAL A 259 6.51 23.16 -22.44
C VAL A 259 5.11 23.57 -21.98
N THR A 260 4.96 24.01 -20.73
CA THR A 260 3.67 24.53 -20.24
C THR A 260 3.21 25.72 -21.08
N ARG A 261 4.07 26.69 -21.39
CA ARG A 261 3.72 27.80 -22.29
C ARG A 261 3.32 27.35 -23.69
N LEU A 262 4.09 26.41 -24.27
CA LEU A 262 3.77 25.86 -25.58
C LEU A 262 2.35 25.28 -25.62
N LEU A 263 2.01 24.42 -24.66
CA LEU A 263 0.70 23.78 -24.60
C LEU A 263 -0.42 24.80 -24.35
N MET A 264 -0.21 25.73 -23.42
CA MET A 264 -1.20 26.75 -23.10
C MET A 264 -1.46 27.74 -24.23
N ASN A 265 -0.44 28.11 -25.01
CA ASN A 265 -0.60 28.96 -26.19
C ASN A 265 -1.49 28.32 -27.26
N HIS A 266 -1.63 26.99 -27.23
CA HIS A 266 -2.52 26.22 -28.10
C HIS A 266 -3.84 25.84 -27.43
N GLY A 267 -4.19 26.50 -26.31
CA GLY A 267 -5.46 26.32 -25.61
C GLY A 267 -5.51 25.12 -24.66
N ILE A 268 -4.41 24.38 -24.48
CA ILE A 268 -4.38 23.20 -23.62
C ILE A 268 -4.15 23.61 -22.17
N ARG A 269 -5.04 23.17 -21.27
CA ARG A 269 -4.93 23.45 -19.82
C ARG A 269 -3.94 22.48 -19.19
N VAL A 270 -2.99 23.01 -18.42
CA VAL A 270 -1.88 22.24 -17.83
C VAL A 270 -1.76 22.47 -16.33
N LEU A 271 -1.70 21.39 -15.56
CA LEU A 271 -1.38 21.38 -14.13
C LEU A 271 -0.04 20.68 -13.89
N MET A 272 0.86 21.27 -13.11
CA MET A 272 2.09 20.58 -12.69
C MET A 272 1.81 19.69 -11.47
N LEU A 273 2.13 18.40 -11.56
CA LEU A 273 1.86 17.43 -10.48
C LEU A 273 3.01 17.29 -9.47
N LYS A 274 4.25 17.37 -9.97
CA LYS A 274 5.48 17.18 -9.19
C LYS A 274 6.60 18.02 -9.77
N GLY A 275 7.84 17.64 -9.46
CA GLY A 275 9.01 18.21 -10.08
C GLY A 275 9.43 19.53 -9.42
N PRO A 276 9.94 20.49 -10.21
CA PRO A 276 10.40 21.79 -9.71
C PRO A 276 9.32 22.65 -9.05
N ALA A 277 8.09 22.65 -9.56
CA ALA A 277 7.00 23.44 -8.95
C ALA A 277 6.69 22.96 -7.53
N LEU A 278 6.58 21.65 -7.34
CA LEU A 278 6.38 21.06 -6.02
C LEU A 278 7.60 21.30 -5.09
N ALA A 279 8.81 21.30 -5.65
CA ALA A 279 10.02 21.63 -4.90
C ALA A 279 9.98 23.06 -4.36
N GLN A 280 9.65 24.03 -5.20
CA GLN A 280 9.49 25.43 -4.79
C GLN A 280 8.38 25.58 -3.73
N GLN A 281 7.22 24.97 -3.97
CA GLN A 281 6.07 25.05 -3.06
C GLN A 281 6.37 24.47 -1.67
N LEU A 282 6.98 23.30 -1.60
CA LEU A 282 7.19 22.60 -0.32
C LEU A 282 8.43 23.08 0.42
N TYR A 283 9.51 23.40 -0.31
CA TYR A 283 10.83 23.64 0.28
C TYR A 283 11.29 25.10 0.17
N GLY A 284 10.64 25.93 -0.66
CA GLY A 284 11.07 27.31 -0.94
C GLY A 284 12.31 27.40 -1.86
N ASP A 285 12.92 26.27 -2.20
CA ASP A 285 14.10 26.18 -3.07
C ASP A 285 14.02 24.88 -3.88
N VAL A 286 14.04 25.03 -5.21
CA VAL A 286 13.99 23.92 -6.17
C VAL A 286 15.15 22.93 -6.03
N SER A 287 16.29 23.35 -5.48
CA SER A 287 17.50 22.54 -5.30
C SER A 287 17.36 21.48 -4.20
N LEU A 288 16.41 21.65 -3.28
CA LEU A 288 16.25 20.80 -2.11
C LEU A 288 15.52 19.48 -2.39
N ARG A 289 14.79 19.42 -3.51
CA ARG A 289 14.09 18.23 -3.95
C ARG A 289 14.77 17.65 -5.18
N THR A 290 14.88 16.33 -5.25
CA THR A 290 15.37 15.65 -6.44
C THR A 290 14.22 15.30 -7.38
N SER A 291 14.39 15.48 -8.70
CA SER A 291 13.42 15.02 -9.71
C SER A 291 14.16 14.43 -10.92
N LYS A 292 13.52 13.48 -11.60
CA LYS A 292 14.06 12.84 -12.81
C LYS A 292 13.42 13.43 -14.07
N ASP A 293 12.14 13.73 -13.96
CA ASP A 293 11.17 14.04 -15.00
C ASP A 293 10.32 15.25 -14.58
N VAL A 294 9.53 15.76 -15.52
CA VAL A 294 8.49 16.77 -15.28
C VAL A 294 7.12 16.12 -15.51
N ASP A 295 6.31 16.04 -14.46
CA ASP A 295 4.94 15.55 -14.53
C ASP A 295 3.95 16.70 -14.80
N LEU A 296 3.30 16.68 -15.96
CA LEU A 296 2.25 17.62 -16.34
C LEU A 296 0.93 16.86 -16.49
N LEU A 297 -0.16 17.39 -15.96
CA LEU A 297 -1.52 16.87 -16.11
C LEU A 297 -2.32 17.74 -17.07
N ILE A 298 -2.95 17.12 -18.06
CA ILE A 298 -3.84 17.76 -19.03
C ILE A 298 -5.20 17.06 -19.04
N ALA A 299 -6.20 17.67 -19.67
CA ALA A 299 -7.48 17.00 -19.86
C ALA A 299 -7.30 15.78 -20.78
N PRO A 300 -7.99 14.65 -20.52
CA PRO A 300 -7.86 13.44 -21.35
C PRO A 300 -8.20 13.65 -22.83
N ASP A 301 -9.03 14.64 -23.14
CA ASP A 301 -9.45 14.93 -24.51
C ASP A 301 -8.45 15.80 -25.28
N ASP A 302 -7.52 16.47 -24.57
CA ASP A 302 -6.45 17.28 -25.18
C ASP A 302 -5.22 16.45 -25.57
N MET A 303 -5.19 15.15 -25.22
CA MET A 303 -3.97 14.33 -25.30
C MET A 303 -3.43 14.14 -26.72
N ASP A 304 -4.31 14.05 -27.73
CA ASP A 304 -3.89 13.88 -29.12
C ASP A 304 -3.25 15.18 -29.64
N GLN A 305 -3.86 16.32 -29.33
CA GLN A 305 -3.31 17.64 -29.66
C GLN A 305 -2.01 17.92 -28.90
N ALA A 306 -1.94 17.59 -27.61
CA ALA A 306 -0.75 17.75 -26.80
C ALA A 306 0.44 16.93 -27.33
N GLU A 307 0.18 15.69 -27.76
CA GLU A 307 1.21 14.83 -28.36
C GLU A 307 1.76 15.42 -29.66
N GLN A 308 0.91 15.97 -30.52
CA GLN A 308 1.35 16.66 -31.73
C GLN A 308 2.31 17.82 -31.39
N TRP A 309 1.92 18.72 -30.47
CA TRP A 309 2.77 19.85 -30.09
C TRP A 309 4.07 19.42 -29.40
N MET A 310 4.05 18.31 -28.64
CA MET A 310 5.27 17.74 -28.06
C MET A 310 6.23 17.25 -29.15
N GLN A 311 5.72 16.58 -30.19
CA GLN A 311 6.52 16.13 -31.34
C GLN A 311 7.11 17.31 -32.12
N GLU A 312 6.30 18.33 -32.41
CA GLU A 312 6.74 19.55 -33.07
C GLU A 312 7.81 20.30 -32.25
N ALA A 313 7.73 20.22 -30.92
CA ALA A 313 8.75 20.76 -30.01
C ALA A 313 10.01 19.87 -29.85
N GLY A 314 10.14 18.82 -30.67
CA GLY A 314 11.31 17.95 -30.73
C GLY A 314 11.36 16.84 -29.68
N TYR A 315 10.24 16.55 -29.00
CA TYR A 315 10.15 15.41 -28.09
C TYR A 315 9.75 14.13 -28.83
N VAL A 316 10.32 13.01 -28.39
CA VAL A 316 10.02 11.67 -28.92
C VAL A 316 9.30 10.86 -27.85
N SER A 317 8.17 10.26 -28.22
CA SER A 317 7.43 9.36 -27.33
C SER A 317 8.27 8.11 -27.01
N LYS A 318 8.36 7.73 -25.73
CA LYS A 318 9.02 6.49 -25.31
C LYS A 318 8.15 5.26 -25.51
N SER A 319 6.83 5.44 -25.47
CA SER A 319 5.87 4.38 -25.76
C SER A 319 5.53 4.44 -27.25
N GLY A 320 6.22 3.65 -28.07
CA GLY A 320 5.88 3.45 -29.49
C GLY A 320 4.59 2.65 -29.72
N GLU A 321 3.74 2.52 -28.70
CA GLU A 321 2.53 1.69 -28.75
C GLU A 321 1.34 2.50 -29.28
N ALA A 322 0.65 1.97 -30.28
CA ALA A 322 -0.56 2.58 -30.83
C ALA A 322 -1.65 2.72 -29.74
N ARG A 323 -2.24 3.91 -29.62
CA ARG A 323 -3.38 4.22 -28.75
C ARG A 323 -4.66 3.53 -29.23
N VAL A 324 -4.75 2.22 -29.05
CA VAL A 324 -5.87 1.40 -29.50
C VAL A 324 -7.13 1.65 -28.62
N LEU A 325 -8.26 2.03 -29.26
CA LEU A 325 -9.62 2.18 -28.68
C LEU A 325 -9.80 3.18 -27.53
N GLY A 326 -8.86 4.09 -27.30
CA GLY A 326 -8.91 4.89 -26.07
C GLY A 326 -8.73 4.05 -24.79
N SER A 327 -8.30 2.78 -24.89
CA SER A 327 -8.05 1.91 -23.73
C SER A 327 -6.96 2.47 -22.80
N TRP A 328 -6.05 3.26 -23.37
CA TRP A 328 -5.04 4.04 -22.65
C TRP A 328 -5.67 4.99 -21.61
N LYS A 329 -6.84 5.59 -21.89
CA LYS A 329 -7.55 6.49 -20.95
C LYS A 329 -7.89 5.78 -19.63
N TRP A 330 -8.08 4.46 -19.65
CA TRP A 330 -8.60 3.70 -18.51
C TRP A 330 -7.55 2.85 -17.78
N LYS A 331 -6.44 2.53 -18.45
CA LYS A 331 -5.40 1.63 -17.94
C LYS A 331 -4.07 2.30 -17.67
N ASP A 332 -3.73 3.25 -18.52
CA ASP A 332 -2.56 4.08 -18.35
C ASP A 332 -3.02 5.41 -17.75
N HIS A 333 -2.05 6.19 -17.31
CA HIS A 333 -2.32 7.48 -16.68
C HIS A 333 -1.41 8.59 -17.23
N HIS A 334 -0.35 8.22 -17.95
CA HIS A 334 0.55 9.14 -18.63
C HIS A 334 1.21 8.53 -19.86
N ALA A 335 1.78 9.40 -20.69
CA ALA A 335 2.74 9.07 -21.73
C ALA A 335 4.05 9.84 -21.49
N SER A 336 5.19 9.17 -21.70
CA SER A 336 6.53 9.75 -21.45
C SER A 336 7.19 10.19 -22.76
N PHE A 337 7.71 11.42 -22.75
CA PHE A 337 8.31 12.08 -23.90
C PHE A 337 9.74 12.51 -23.57
N LEU A 338 10.72 12.07 -24.36
CA LEU A 338 12.13 12.42 -24.17
C LEU A 338 12.61 13.35 -25.29
N HIS A 339 13.22 14.47 -24.91
CA HIS A 339 13.93 15.29 -25.88
C HIS A 339 15.37 14.78 -26.04
N PRO A 340 15.83 14.38 -27.25
CA PRO A 340 17.12 13.72 -27.45
C PRO A 340 18.33 14.60 -27.07
N HIS A 341 18.32 15.86 -27.51
CA HIS A 341 19.41 16.81 -27.20
C HIS A 341 19.34 17.35 -25.77
N LYS A 342 18.14 17.66 -25.29
CA LYS A 342 17.97 18.23 -23.95
C LYS A 342 18.03 17.19 -22.84
N ARG A 343 17.91 15.90 -23.14
CA ARG A 343 17.92 14.80 -22.15
C ARG A 343 16.96 15.07 -20.98
N VAL A 344 15.83 15.73 -21.27
CA VAL A 344 14.73 16.01 -20.32
C VAL A 344 13.55 15.16 -20.72
N GLU A 345 12.98 14.50 -19.72
CA GLU A 345 11.79 13.67 -19.84
C GLU A 345 10.58 14.44 -19.30
N ILE A 346 9.53 14.54 -20.12
CA ILE A 346 8.24 15.11 -19.76
C ILE A 346 7.24 13.96 -19.74
N GLU A 347 6.48 13.82 -18.66
CA GLU A 347 5.36 12.91 -18.59
C GLU A 347 4.07 13.72 -18.71
N LEU A 348 3.30 13.47 -19.76
CA LEU A 348 1.95 14.01 -19.92
C LEU A 348 0.95 13.02 -19.32
N HIS A 349 0.42 13.38 -18.16
CA HIS A 349 -0.62 12.68 -17.43
C HIS A 349 -2.01 13.16 -17.88
N TRP A 350 -2.97 12.24 -17.90
CA TRP A 350 -4.41 12.56 -18.00
C TRP A 350 -5.19 12.06 -16.77
N ARG A 351 -4.52 11.28 -15.91
CA ARG A 351 -5.04 10.76 -14.65
C ARG A 351 -3.94 10.80 -13.59
N LEU A 352 -4.32 10.86 -12.33
CA LEU A 352 -3.35 10.85 -11.22
C LEU A 352 -2.80 9.44 -10.98
N HIS A 353 -3.62 8.42 -11.25
CA HIS A 353 -3.27 7.03 -10.97
C HIS A 353 -3.67 6.06 -12.10
N PRO A 354 -2.88 4.98 -12.34
CA PRO A 354 -3.21 3.91 -13.29
C PRO A 354 -4.36 3.03 -12.81
N ASP A 355 -4.77 3.14 -11.54
CA ASP A 355 -5.89 2.38 -10.98
C ASP A 355 -7.17 3.18 -11.13
N ALA A 356 -8.22 2.61 -11.73
CA ALA A 356 -9.56 3.22 -11.82
C ALA A 356 -10.34 3.12 -10.49
N GLY A 357 -9.72 3.58 -9.39
CA GLY A 357 -10.13 3.29 -8.02
C GLY A 357 -10.57 4.49 -7.20
N GLY A 358 -11.14 5.53 -7.84
CA GLY A 358 -11.56 6.79 -7.21
C GLY A 358 -10.48 7.87 -7.32
N GLU A 359 -10.68 8.85 -8.19
CA GLU A 359 -9.83 10.04 -8.26
C GLU A 359 -10.66 11.26 -8.72
N PRO A 360 -10.22 12.48 -8.38
CA PRO A 360 -10.84 13.71 -8.87
C PRO A 360 -10.80 13.80 -10.40
N SER A 361 -11.84 14.39 -11.01
CA SER A 361 -11.81 14.71 -12.44
C SER A 361 -10.84 15.86 -12.72
N PHE A 362 -10.36 15.96 -13.96
CA PHE A 362 -9.54 17.10 -14.36
C PHE A 362 -10.22 18.44 -14.06
N GLU A 363 -11.54 18.55 -14.29
CA GLU A 363 -12.30 19.78 -13.99
C GLU A 363 -12.33 20.11 -12.49
N ASP A 364 -12.45 19.10 -11.62
CA ASP A 364 -12.39 19.30 -10.18
C ASP A 364 -11.00 19.80 -9.75
N LEU A 365 -9.94 19.21 -10.30
CA LEU A 365 -8.56 19.63 -10.06
C LEU A 365 -8.29 21.04 -10.60
N TRP A 366 -8.78 21.35 -11.79
CA TRP A 366 -8.62 22.65 -12.42
C TRP A 366 -9.36 23.74 -11.65
N LYS A 367 -10.56 23.45 -11.15
CA LYS A 367 -11.33 24.39 -10.34
C LYS A 367 -10.60 24.78 -9.05
N HIS A 368 -9.94 23.82 -8.39
CA HIS A 368 -9.26 24.02 -7.10
C HIS A 368 -7.74 24.18 -7.25
N ARG A 369 -7.25 24.48 -8.46
CA ARG A 369 -5.83 24.64 -8.74
C ARG A 369 -5.22 25.78 -7.93
N GLN A 370 -3.95 25.63 -7.59
CA GLN A 370 -3.14 26.69 -7.02
C GLN A 370 -2.37 27.42 -8.13
N ILE A 371 -2.12 28.71 -7.90
CA ILE A 371 -1.29 29.53 -8.78
C ILE A 371 0.07 29.61 -8.11
N GLY A 372 1.10 29.07 -8.77
CA GLY A 372 2.47 29.15 -8.26
C GLY A 372 3.01 30.58 -8.44
N GLU A 373 3.91 30.99 -7.55
CA GLU A 373 4.65 32.24 -7.73
C GLU A 373 5.44 32.22 -9.05
N VAL A 374 5.58 33.39 -9.67
CA VAL A 374 6.38 33.56 -10.88
C VAL A 374 7.82 33.17 -10.55
N THR A 375 8.35 32.18 -11.27
CA THR A 375 9.72 31.72 -11.03
C THR A 375 10.71 32.83 -11.40
N ALA A 376 11.94 32.78 -10.87
CA ALA A 376 13.00 33.76 -11.15
C ALA A 376 13.31 33.94 -12.66
N THR A 377 12.84 33.05 -13.53
CA THR A 377 12.94 33.17 -14.99
C THR A 377 11.83 34.02 -15.62
N GLY A 378 10.97 34.66 -14.81
CA GLY A 378 9.81 35.43 -15.28
C GLY A 378 8.68 34.57 -15.84
N VAL A 379 8.79 33.24 -15.71
CA VAL A 379 7.80 32.29 -16.22
C VAL A 379 6.85 31.96 -15.07
N PRO A 380 5.54 32.26 -15.18
CA PRO A 380 4.58 31.82 -14.19
C PRO A 380 4.62 30.29 -14.11
N CYS A 381 4.70 29.74 -12.89
CA CYS A 381 4.42 28.33 -12.65
C CYS A 381 2.90 28.17 -12.79
N VAL A 382 2.44 27.85 -14.01
CA VAL A 382 1.15 28.38 -14.42
C VAL A 382 -0.01 27.83 -13.60
N TYR A 383 -0.06 26.55 -13.26
CA TYR A 383 -1.01 26.04 -12.27
C TYR A 383 -0.51 24.74 -11.63
N THR A 384 -0.72 24.54 -10.33
CA THR A 384 -0.47 23.29 -9.59
C THR A 384 -1.76 22.75 -8.97
N LEU A 385 -1.73 21.54 -8.41
CA LEU A 385 -2.88 21.03 -7.66
C LEU A 385 -3.11 21.85 -6.37
N GLY A 386 -4.38 21.96 -5.97
CA GLY A 386 -4.73 22.36 -4.60
C GLY A 386 -4.03 21.46 -3.57
N SER A 387 -3.71 21.99 -2.39
CA SER A 387 -2.89 21.28 -1.41
C SER A 387 -3.53 19.99 -0.90
N GLU A 388 -4.86 19.94 -0.79
CA GLU A 388 -5.63 18.76 -0.42
C GLU A 388 -5.54 17.68 -1.52
N HIS A 389 -5.71 18.08 -2.78
CA HIS A 389 -5.58 17.17 -3.93
C HIS A 389 -4.13 16.70 -4.10
N GLN A 390 -3.15 17.57 -3.85
CA GLN A 390 -1.73 17.24 -3.86
C GLN A 390 -1.41 16.22 -2.76
N PHE A 391 -1.98 16.37 -1.56
CA PHE A 391 -1.81 15.41 -0.47
C PHE A 391 -2.38 14.04 -0.84
N LEU A 392 -3.60 14.00 -1.38
CA LEU A 392 -4.25 12.77 -1.84
C LEU A 392 -3.37 12.05 -2.88
N TYR A 393 -2.88 12.80 -3.88
CA TYR A 393 -2.03 12.29 -4.94
C TYR A 393 -0.70 11.74 -4.43
N LEU A 394 0.04 12.50 -3.61
CA LEU A 394 1.34 12.10 -3.08
C LEU A 394 1.21 10.91 -2.12
N SER A 395 0.16 10.88 -1.29
CA SER A 395 -0.13 9.76 -0.39
C SER A 395 -0.38 8.47 -1.15
N ALA A 396 -1.25 8.52 -2.17
CA ALA A 396 -1.53 7.36 -3.01
C ALA A 396 -0.29 6.92 -3.83
N HIS A 397 0.49 7.86 -4.33
CA HIS A 397 1.73 7.57 -5.07
C HIS A 397 2.78 6.88 -4.17
N GLY A 398 3.09 7.44 -3.02
CA GLY A 398 4.03 6.86 -2.06
C GLY A 398 3.57 5.49 -1.58
N ALA A 399 2.30 5.37 -1.20
CA ALA A 399 1.69 4.12 -0.75
C ALA A 399 1.77 3.01 -1.81
N ARG A 400 1.46 3.32 -3.07
CA ARG A 400 1.54 2.36 -4.19
C ARG A 400 2.94 1.82 -4.40
N HIS A 401 3.96 2.64 -4.16
CA HIS A 401 5.35 2.22 -4.23
C HIS A 401 5.87 1.68 -2.89
N GLY A 402 5.02 1.59 -1.86
CA GLY A 402 5.41 1.10 -0.56
C GLY A 402 6.39 2.00 0.18
N TRP A 403 6.45 3.28 -0.14
CA TRP A 403 7.28 4.26 0.54
C TRP A 403 8.78 3.95 0.59
N PHE A 404 9.31 3.08 -0.28
CA PHE A 404 10.72 2.65 -0.22
C PHE A 404 11.75 3.81 -0.30
N ARG A 405 11.33 5.00 -0.74
CA ARG A 405 12.13 6.23 -0.66
C ARG A 405 11.54 7.23 0.32
N LEU A 406 12.35 7.66 1.31
CA LEU A 406 11.96 8.66 2.30
C LEU A 406 11.62 10.03 1.69
N ARG A 407 12.16 10.40 0.52
CA ARG A 407 11.81 11.66 -0.16
C ARG A 407 10.29 11.86 -0.30
N TRP A 408 9.53 10.79 -0.58
CA TRP A 408 8.07 10.90 -0.67
C TRP A 408 7.44 11.24 0.67
N LEU A 409 7.98 10.71 1.75
CA LEU A 409 7.48 11.00 3.10
C LEU A 409 7.86 12.41 3.54
N VAL A 410 9.05 12.89 3.17
CA VAL A 410 9.45 14.29 3.40
C VAL A 410 8.52 15.26 2.66
N ASP A 411 8.11 14.93 1.42
CA ASP A 411 7.10 15.74 0.71
C ASP A 411 5.77 15.79 1.49
N ILE A 412 5.35 14.68 2.10
CA ILE A 412 4.15 14.63 2.96
C ILE A 412 4.33 15.45 4.23
N ASP A 413 5.47 15.35 4.90
CA ASP A 413 5.80 16.12 6.10
C ASP A 413 5.69 17.64 5.83
N ARG A 414 6.37 18.12 4.79
CA ARG A 414 6.35 19.55 4.38
C ARG A 414 4.95 20.02 3.98
N LEU A 415 4.20 19.19 3.25
CA LEU A 415 2.85 19.54 2.81
C LEU A 415 1.89 19.60 4.00
N ALA A 416 2.01 18.64 4.92
CA ALA A 416 1.17 18.54 6.11
C ALA A 416 1.37 19.74 7.05
N VAL A 417 2.59 20.22 7.23
CA VAL A 417 2.84 21.36 8.13
C VAL A 417 2.33 22.69 7.55
N ARG A 418 2.36 22.86 6.22
CA ARG A 418 2.27 24.20 5.61
C ARG A 418 0.93 24.57 4.98
N ALA A 419 0.16 23.61 4.45
CA ALA A 419 -0.77 23.98 3.39
C ALA A 419 -2.10 23.22 3.31
N VAL A 420 -2.36 22.23 4.16
CA VAL A 420 -3.56 21.40 4.03
C VAL A 420 -4.67 21.88 4.97
N ASP A 421 -5.84 22.20 4.40
CA ASP A 421 -7.08 22.30 5.16
C ASP A 421 -7.61 20.88 5.46
N TRP A 422 -7.50 20.49 6.71
CA TRP A 422 -7.88 19.16 7.18
C TRP A 422 -9.39 18.92 7.15
N GLU A 423 -10.19 19.99 7.32
CA GLU A 423 -11.65 19.89 7.26
C GLU A 423 -12.12 19.62 5.84
N ALA A 424 -11.44 20.20 4.84
CA ALA A 424 -11.68 19.94 3.43
C ALA A 424 -11.10 18.60 2.94
N LEU A 425 -9.94 18.18 3.47
CA LEU A 425 -9.25 16.96 3.01
C LEU A 425 -9.98 15.67 3.41
N LEU A 426 -10.52 15.57 4.62
CA LEU A 426 -11.12 14.32 5.10
C LEU A 426 -12.33 13.86 4.26
N PRO A 427 -13.30 14.72 3.91
CA PRO A 427 -14.36 14.39 2.96
C PRO A 427 -13.82 13.98 1.58
N MET A 428 -12.78 14.65 1.08
CA MET A 428 -12.14 14.33 -0.19
C MET A 428 -11.51 12.93 -0.17
N MET A 429 -10.77 12.59 0.89
CA MET A 429 -10.20 11.25 1.06
C MET A 429 -11.27 10.17 1.13
N ARG A 430 -12.40 10.41 1.80
CA ARG A 430 -13.55 9.47 1.80
C ARG A 430 -14.14 9.29 0.41
N ARG A 431 -14.38 10.41 -0.29
CA ARG A 431 -15.00 10.42 -1.63
C ARG A 431 -14.18 9.63 -2.64
N TYR A 432 -12.86 9.76 -2.60
CA TYR A 432 -11.95 9.14 -3.56
C TYR A 432 -11.22 7.90 -3.03
N GLY A 433 -11.63 7.36 -1.87
CA GLY A 433 -11.07 6.12 -1.31
C GLY A 433 -9.62 6.23 -0.82
N GLY A 434 -9.19 7.45 -0.49
CA GLY A 434 -7.84 7.79 -0.05
C GLY A 434 -7.54 7.52 1.42
N LEU A 435 -8.52 7.13 2.24
CA LEU A 435 -8.31 6.93 3.69
C LEU A 435 -7.18 5.95 4.02
N PRO A 436 -7.05 4.78 3.37
CA PRO A 436 -5.97 3.84 3.71
C PRO A 436 -4.59 4.41 3.40
N ALA A 437 -4.43 5.05 2.24
CA ALA A 437 -3.15 5.61 1.80
C ALA A 437 -2.75 6.85 2.61
N GLY A 438 -3.68 7.78 2.86
CA GLY A 438 -3.38 8.97 3.66
C GLY A 438 -3.20 8.65 5.15
N GLY A 439 -3.99 7.72 5.71
CA GLY A 439 -3.76 7.22 7.07
C GLY A 439 -2.39 6.57 7.24
N GLN A 440 -1.96 5.77 6.26
CA GLN A 440 -0.60 5.22 6.21
C GLN A 440 0.45 6.34 6.12
N ALA A 441 0.25 7.34 5.25
CA ALA A 441 1.20 8.44 5.04
C ALA A 441 1.44 9.23 6.34
N TRP A 442 0.38 9.64 7.05
CA TRP A 442 0.53 10.35 8.33
C TRP A 442 1.10 9.46 9.43
N ALA A 443 0.67 8.20 9.53
CA ALA A 443 1.22 7.29 10.52
C ALA A 443 2.74 7.14 10.35
N LEU A 444 3.22 7.04 9.10
CA LEU A 444 4.64 7.03 8.79
C LEU A 444 5.31 8.37 9.06
N ALA A 445 4.72 9.50 8.65
CA ALA A 445 5.33 10.82 8.80
C ALA A 445 5.48 11.21 10.29
N ALA A 446 4.42 10.99 11.08
CA ALA A 446 4.45 11.23 12.51
C ALA A 446 5.44 10.33 13.25
N ALA A 447 5.52 9.06 12.85
CA ALA A 447 6.47 8.13 13.42
C ALA A 447 7.92 8.52 13.05
N LEU A 448 8.23 8.58 11.75
CA LEU A 448 9.59 8.67 11.25
C LEU A 448 10.17 10.09 11.24
N LEU A 449 9.33 11.12 11.04
CA LEU A 449 9.75 12.51 10.91
C LEU A 449 9.21 13.41 12.02
N GLY A 450 8.43 12.87 12.95
CA GLY A 450 7.87 13.64 14.07
C GLY A 450 6.78 14.64 13.64
N THR A 451 6.20 14.47 12.45
CA THR A 451 5.13 15.34 11.93
C THR A 451 3.94 15.39 12.90
N SER A 452 3.51 16.59 13.26
CA SER A 452 2.30 16.78 14.08
C SER A 452 1.05 16.35 13.32
N ILE A 453 0.23 15.48 13.93
CA ILE A 453 -1.07 15.07 13.37
C ILE A 453 -2.20 15.90 14.00
N PRO A 454 -2.97 16.67 13.20
CA PRO A 454 -4.18 17.36 13.66
C PRO A 454 -5.22 16.39 14.23
N GLU A 455 -6.01 16.85 15.21
CA GLU A 455 -6.94 16.02 15.97
C GLU A 455 -7.94 15.22 15.10
N PRO A 456 -8.58 15.81 14.06
CA PRO A 456 -9.51 15.06 13.19
C PRO A 456 -8.86 13.89 12.44
N LEU A 457 -7.56 14.00 12.17
CA LEU A 457 -6.80 13.04 11.36
C LEU A 457 -6.07 11.99 12.19
N ARG A 458 -5.89 12.23 13.49
CA ARG A 458 -5.39 11.21 14.42
C ARG A 458 -6.24 9.94 14.34
N GLN A 459 -7.55 10.08 14.24
CA GLN A 459 -8.46 8.93 14.10
C GLN A 459 -8.21 8.12 12.82
N VAL A 460 -7.79 8.78 11.74
CA VAL A 460 -7.47 8.13 10.45
C VAL A 460 -6.12 7.41 10.53
N ALA A 461 -5.11 8.07 11.09
CA ALA A 461 -3.76 7.53 11.26
C ALA A 461 -3.68 6.41 12.31
N ALA A 462 -4.51 6.46 13.36
CA ALA A 462 -4.55 5.49 14.44
C ALA A 462 -5.36 4.21 14.11
N THR A 463 -5.89 4.07 12.90
CA THR A 463 -6.63 2.86 12.54
C THR A 463 -5.71 1.64 12.47
N ARG A 464 -6.24 0.45 12.83
CA ARG A 464 -5.52 -0.82 12.69
C ARG A 464 -5.03 -1.06 11.25
N LEU A 465 -5.80 -0.59 10.26
CA LEU A 465 -5.42 -0.69 8.85
C LEU A 465 -4.22 0.20 8.54
N ALA A 466 -4.26 1.49 8.90
CA ALA A 466 -3.16 2.42 8.72
C ALA A 466 -1.88 1.91 9.38
N HIS A 467 -1.97 1.44 10.62
CA HIS A 467 -0.85 0.86 11.35
C HIS A 467 -0.24 -0.36 10.63
N ARG A 468 -1.07 -1.32 10.21
CA ARG A 468 -0.59 -2.51 9.47
C ARG A 468 0.06 -2.14 8.13
N LEU A 469 -0.53 -1.19 7.40
CA LEU A 469 0.02 -0.69 6.14
C LEU A 469 1.35 0.00 6.37
N ALA A 470 1.47 0.80 7.43
CA ALA A 470 2.70 1.48 7.77
C ALA A 470 3.81 0.48 8.15
N LEU A 471 3.51 -0.54 8.97
CA LEU A 471 4.45 -1.63 9.26
C LEU A 471 4.94 -2.34 7.99
N SER A 472 4.07 -2.54 7.00
CA SER A 472 4.47 -3.14 5.71
C SER A 472 5.42 -2.24 4.93
N ALA A 473 5.15 -0.93 4.92
CA ALA A 473 6.00 0.06 4.26
C ALA A 473 7.37 0.22 4.94
N LEU A 474 7.45 0.11 6.26
CA LEU A 474 8.71 0.16 7.01
C LEU A 474 9.68 -0.93 6.54
N ALA A 475 9.18 -2.15 6.32
CA ALA A 475 10.00 -3.23 5.78
C ALA A 475 10.61 -2.86 4.41
N PHE A 476 9.87 -2.15 3.56
CA PHE A 476 10.36 -1.70 2.25
C PHE A 476 11.37 -0.56 2.37
N ILE A 477 11.17 0.37 3.30
CA ILE A 477 12.12 1.46 3.60
C ILE A 477 13.47 0.86 4.04
N GLN A 478 13.46 -0.14 4.94
CA GLN A 478 14.66 -0.76 5.49
C GLN A 478 15.36 -1.72 4.52
N ALA A 479 14.61 -2.57 3.81
CA ALA A 479 15.18 -3.63 2.96
C ALA A 479 15.93 -3.12 1.72
N SER A 480 15.84 -1.83 1.42
CA SER A 480 16.28 -1.29 0.13
C SER A 480 17.74 -0.79 0.10
N VAL A 481 18.47 -0.94 1.21
CA VAL A 481 19.93 -0.78 1.27
C VAL A 481 20.52 -2.08 1.83
N PRO A 482 21.35 -2.82 1.07
CA PRO A 482 21.99 -4.02 1.59
C PRO A 482 22.83 -3.65 2.82
N ALA A 483 22.48 -4.21 3.98
CA ALA A 483 23.41 -4.24 5.10
C ALA A 483 24.66 -5.04 4.67
N ALA A 484 25.82 -4.69 5.20
CA ALA A 484 27.07 -5.44 4.94
C ALA A 484 27.07 -6.87 5.52
N TYR A 485 25.96 -7.32 6.12
CA TYR A 485 25.74 -8.65 6.67
C TYR A 485 24.37 -9.18 6.22
N PRO A 486 24.22 -10.51 6.04
CA PRO A 486 22.99 -11.10 5.53
C PRO A 486 21.89 -11.01 6.59
N VAL A 487 21.07 -9.97 6.50
CA VAL A 487 19.76 -9.97 7.14
C VAL A 487 18.89 -10.93 6.34
N ALA A 488 18.32 -11.93 7.03
CA ALA A 488 17.47 -12.97 6.47
C ALA A 488 16.54 -12.45 5.37
N GLU A 489 16.43 -13.23 4.29
CA GLU A 489 15.67 -12.92 3.08
C GLU A 489 14.36 -12.16 3.39
N PRO A 490 14.09 -11.02 2.74
CA PRO A 490 12.82 -10.33 2.95
C PRO A 490 11.70 -11.24 2.47
N ALA A 491 10.96 -11.80 3.42
CA ALA A 491 9.78 -12.62 3.16
C ALA A 491 8.78 -11.82 2.29
N THR A 492 8.75 -12.17 1.00
CA THR A 492 7.58 -12.24 0.10
C THR A 492 6.73 -11.01 -0.19
N HIS A 493 7.07 -9.81 0.27
CA HIS A 493 6.37 -8.59 -0.14
C HIS A 493 7.34 -7.64 -0.84
N GLN A 494 7.43 -7.74 -2.17
CA GLN A 494 7.90 -6.59 -2.95
C GLN A 494 6.81 -5.50 -2.88
N PRO A 495 7.15 -4.20 -2.85
CA PRO A 495 6.19 -3.09 -2.75
C PRO A 495 5.09 -3.07 -3.84
N GLY A 496 5.21 -3.92 -4.86
CA GLY A 496 4.19 -4.14 -5.91
C GLY A 496 3.35 -5.42 -5.77
N SER A 497 3.37 -6.13 -4.63
CA SER A 497 2.56 -7.33 -4.46
C SER A 497 1.06 -6.99 -4.55
N ARG A 498 0.29 -7.81 -5.27
CA ARG A 498 -1.14 -7.54 -5.51
C ARG A 498 -1.96 -7.49 -4.22
N SER A 499 -1.56 -8.25 -3.21
CA SER A 499 -2.17 -8.26 -1.88
C SER A 499 -1.97 -6.92 -1.17
N TYR A 500 -0.75 -6.38 -1.20
CA TYR A 500 -0.45 -5.06 -0.64
C TYR A 500 -1.26 -3.96 -1.36
N LEU A 501 -1.23 -3.91 -2.70
CA LEU A 501 -1.99 -2.93 -3.47
C LEU A 501 -3.51 -3.01 -3.23
N LEU A 502 -4.06 -4.21 -3.07
CA LEU A 502 -5.47 -4.40 -2.73
C LEU A 502 -5.79 -3.94 -1.28
N SER A 503 -4.84 -4.09 -0.36
CA SER A 503 -4.99 -3.65 1.03
C SER A 503 -5.00 -2.13 1.18
N LEU A 504 -4.43 -1.40 0.21
CA LEU A 504 -4.51 0.06 0.09
C LEU A 504 -5.88 0.56 -0.39
N LYS A 505 -6.76 -0.33 -0.86
CA LYS A 505 -8.10 0.07 -1.35
C LYS A 505 -9.15 -0.15 -0.26
N GLU A 506 -10.07 0.81 -0.17
CA GLU A 506 -11.31 0.66 0.59
C GLU A 506 -12.23 -0.41 -0.02
N PRO A 507 -13.13 -1.03 0.77
CA PRO A 507 -14.01 -2.10 0.28
C PRO A 507 -14.78 -1.76 -1.00
N SER A 508 -15.35 -0.56 -1.11
CA SER A 508 -16.05 -0.07 -2.30
C SER A 508 -15.11 0.01 -3.51
N HIS A 509 -13.94 0.60 -3.31
CA HIS A 509 -12.92 0.82 -4.35
C HIS A 509 -12.16 -0.46 -4.74
N ARG A 510 -12.20 -1.53 -3.93
CA ARG A 510 -11.63 -2.84 -4.28
C ARG A 510 -12.33 -3.46 -5.48
N LEU A 511 -13.66 -3.36 -5.54
CA LEU A 511 -14.42 -3.93 -6.65
C LEU A 511 -14.09 -3.20 -7.96
N LEU A 512 -14.10 -1.86 -7.96
CA LEU A 512 -13.69 -1.05 -9.10
C LEU A 512 -12.26 -1.35 -9.54
N TYR A 513 -11.33 -1.47 -8.58
CA TYR A 513 -9.96 -1.89 -8.86
C TYR A 513 -9.93 -3.26 -9.56
N LEU A 514 -10.65 -4.26 -9.06
CA LEU A 514 -10.71 -5.59 -9.69
C LEU A 514 -11.33 -5.54 -11.09
N ILE A 515 -12.42 -4.80 -11.29
CA ILE A 515 -13.06 -4.60 -12.59
C ILE A 515 -12.08 -3.96 -13.58
N SER A 516 -11.32 -2.94 -13.16
CA SER A 516 -10.33 -2.26 -14.02
C SER A 516 -9.25 -3.22 -14.56
N ARG A 517 -8.96 -4.31 -13.84
CA ARG A 517 -8.00 -5.33 -14.27
C ARG A 517 -8.54 -6.25 -15.35
N LEU A 518 -9.87 -6.31 -15.52
CA LEU A 518 -10.56 -7.05 -16.56
C LEU A 518 -10.70 -6.28 -17.88
N LEU A 519 -10.46 -4.96 -17.88
CA LEU A 519 -10.48 -4.16 -19.11
C LEU A 519 -9.30 -4.54 -20.04
N PRO A 520 -9.30 -4.15 -21.33
CA PRO A 520 -8.19 -4.33 -22.27
C PRO A 520 -6.96 -3.49 -21.90
N SER A 521 -5.74 -4.01 -22.08
CA SER A 521 -4.46 -3.29 -21.95
C SER A 521 -3.84 -2.99 -23.30
N THR A 522 -3.01 -1.95 -23.35
CA THR A 522 -2.16 -1.58 -24.49
C THR A 522 -1.30 -2.72 -25.01
N GLY A 523 -0.84 -3.61 -24.13
CA GLY A 523 -0.13 -4.83 -24.54
C GLY A 523 -1.01 -6.01 -24.97
N ASP A 524 -2.34 -5.93 -24.99
CA ASP A 524 -3.21 -7.01 -25.51
C ASP A 524 -3.12 -7.16 -27.05
N PRO A 525 -3.15 -6.07 -27.83
CA PRO A 525 -2.85 -6.10 -29.26
C PRO A 525 -1.51 -6.74 -29.63
N ALA A 526 -0.48 -6.59 -28.79
CA ALA A 526 0.82 -7.23 -29.01
C ALA A 526 0.76 -8.77 -28.89
N VAL A 527 -0.22 -9.31 -28.14
CA VAL A 527 -0.37 -10.76 -27.92
C VAL A 527 -1.33 -11.39 -28.92
N LEU A 528 -2.37 -10.64 -29.28
CA LEU A 528 -3.37 -11.03 -30.27
C LEU A 528 -3.82 -9.77 -31.01
N PRO A 529 -3.25 -9.46 -32.19
CA PRO A 529 -3.68 -8.32 -32.98
C PRO A 529 -5.08 -8.57 -33.53
N LEU A 530 -6.01 -7.67 -33.25
CA LEU A 530 -7.38 -7.70 -33.78
C LEU A 530 -7.62 -6.46 -34.66
N PRO A 531 -8.43 -6.55 -35.73
CA PRO A 531 -8.92 -5.40 -36.47
C PRO A 531 -9.70 -4.43 -35.57
N ARG A 532 -9.70 -3.13 -35.88
CA ARG A 532 -10.33 -2.07 -35.07
C ARG A 532 -11.82 -2.31 -34.76
N GLN A 533 -12.52 -3.02 -35.62
CA GLN A 533 -13.94 -3.37 -35.44
C GLN A 533 -14.16 -4.48 -34.39
N LEU A 534 -13.18 -5.36 -34.19
CA LEU A 534 -13.26 -6.54 -33.29
C LEU A 534 -12.64 -6.30 -31.92
N HIS A 535 -12.15 -5.10 -31.71
CA HIS A 535 -11.45 -4.64 -30.53
C HIS A 535 -12.27 -4.73 -29.22
N PHE A 536 -13.60 -4.72 -29.29
CA PHE A 536 -14.46 -4.98 -28.13
C PHE A 536 -14.25 -6.40 -27.56
N LEU A 537 -13.79 -7.35 -28.37
CA LEU A 537 -13.48 -8.72 -27.93
C LEU A 537 -12.31 -8.79 -26.96
N TYR A 538 -11.47 -7.75 -26.85
CA TYR A 538 -10.44 -7.75 -25.81
C TYR A 538 -11.00 -7.78 -24.39
N ILE A 539 -12.24 -7.33 -24.16
CA ILE A 539 -12.88 -7.37 -22.85
C ILE A 539 -13.07 -8.83 -22.39
N PRO A 540 -13.83 -9.69 -23.11
CA PRO A 540 -13.97 -11.10 -22.73
C PRO A 540 -12.67 -11.89 -22.89
N LEU A 541 -11.78 -11.53 -23.82
CA LEU A 541 -10.52 -12.25 -24.03
C LEU A 541 -9.44 -11.92 -22.99
N ARG A 542 -9.60 -10.85 -22.21
CA ARG A 542 -8.57 -10.35 -21.29
C ARG A 542 -8.04 -11.40 -20.31
N PRO A 543 -8.86 -12.21 -19.61
CA PRO A 543 -8.35 -13.21 -18.68
C PRO A 543 -7.41 -14.21 -19.37
N PHE A 544 -7.74 -14.61 -20.60
CA PHE A 544 -6.95 -15.56 -21.40
C PHE A 544 -5.65 -14.91 -21.91
N LEU A 545 -5.71 -13.68 -22.42
CA LEU A 545 -4.53 -12.94 -22.88
C LEU A 545 -3.57 -12.62 -21.75
N TRP A 546 -4.10 -12.31 -20.56
CA TRP A 546 -3.30 -12.13 -19.35
C TRP A 546 -2.61 -13.44 -18.94
N LEU A 547 -3.34 -14.55 -18.97
CA LEU A 547 -2.79 -15.87 -18.64
C LEU A 547 -1.69 -16.28 -19.63
N LYS A 548 -1.94 -16.13 -20.94
CA LYS A 548 -0.97 -16.39 -22.01
C LYS A 548 0.31 -15.59 -21.80
N ARG A 549 0.21 -14.28 -21.53
CA ARG A 549 1.38 -13.43 -21.25
C ARG A 549 2.18 -13.86 -20.02
N ARG A 550 1.51 -14.39 -19.00
CA ARG A 550 2.19 -14.86 -17.79
C ARG A 550 2.99 -16.13 -18.05
N PHE A 551 2.50 -17.01 -18.93
CA PHE A 551 3.17 -18.27 -19.27
C PHE A 551 4.15 -18.17 -20.44
N SER A 552 4.11 -17.11 -21.26
CA SER A 552 5.12 -16.87 -22.32
C SER A 552 6.36 -16.10 -21.85
N LYS A 553 6.46 -15.74 -20.57
CA LYS A 553 7.64 -15.08 -19.95
C LYS A 553 8.55 -16.07 -19.20
N HIS A 554 8.26 -17.35 -19.31
CA HIS A 554 9.12 -18.49 -18.98
C HIS A 554 9.27 -19.30 -20.27
#